data_AF-A0ABD1QWN7-F1
#
_entry.id   AF-A0ABD1QWN7-F1
#
_cell.length_a   1.000
_cell.length_b   1.000
_cell.length_c   1.000
_cell.angle_alpha   90.00
_cell.angle_beta   90.00
_cell.angle_gamma   90.00
#
_symmetry.space_group_name_H-M   'P 1'
#
loop_
_entity.id
_entity.type
_entity.pdbx_description
1 polymer ?
#
loop_
_entity_poly.entity_id
_entity_poly.type
_entity_poly.pdbx_seq_one_letter_code
_entity_poly.pdbx_strand_id
1 'polypeptide(L)'
;MKRQSQKNIVEITAFKARLVSYNKECEKKVKEEEAMMLLRGKLVVLSLEQYLQNEINKVDSLEKGIFAKELKDDIVRIAKPGYAQAQDPLTKINLGDEGEDLPTFISQLLNKEVNDKLISLLKEYKDCFSWDYEQMFGLDRNVLEHRLPTKPSFNPHKQPPRRFAPNVLPEVKKENE
;
A
#
# COMPACT_ATOMS: atom_id res chain seq x y z
N MET A 1 90.98 -18.04 5.99
CA MET A 1 89.78 -17.54 6.72
C MET A 1 88.81 -16.68 5.90
N LYS A 2 89.26 -15.73 5.06
CA LYS A 2 88.35 -14.79 4.35
C LYS A 2 87.39 -15.43 3.31
N ARG A 3 87.85 -16.43 2.55
CA ARG A 3 87.03 -17.10 1.51
C ARG A 3 85.83 -17.89 2.06
N GLN A 4 85.94 -18.52 3.22
CA GLN A 4 84.83 -19.29 3.81
C GLN A 4 83.75 -18.37 4.38
N SER A 5 84.14 -17.25 4.99
CA SER A 5 83.21 -16.21 5.44
C SER A 5 82.45 -15.57 4.28
N GLN A 6 83.11 -15.31 3.15
CA GLN A 6 82.47 -14.78 1.95
C GLN A 6 81.48 -15.78 1.31
N LYS A 7 81.79 -17.08 1.28
CA LYS A 7 80.84 -18.12 0.84
C LYS A 7 79.60 -18.17 1.72
N ASN A 8 79.77 -18.14 3.05
CA ASN A 8 78.65 -18.13 4.00
C ASN A 8 77.76 -16.88 3.81
N ILE A 9 78.33 -15.71 3.51
CA ILE A 9 77.56 -14.47 3.27
C ILE A 9 76.72 -14.59 1.98
N VAL A 10 77.29 -15.15 0.90
CA VAL A 10 76.59 -15.34 -0.37
C VAL A 10 75.44 -16.35 -0.22
N GLU A 11 75.66 -17.43 0.52
CA GLU A 11 74.62 -18.44 0.80
C GLU A 11 73.47 -17.87 1.65
N ILE A 12 73.77 -17.08 2.69
CA ILE A 12 72.75 -16.40 3.50
C ILE A 12 71.97 -15.40 2.66
N THR A 13 72.65 -14.67 1.77
CA THR A 13 71.99 -13.69 0.89
C THR A 13 71.08 -14.39 -0.12
N ALA A 14 71.52 -15.52 -0.68
CA ALA A 14 70.70 -16.33 -1.58
C ALA A 14 69.50 -16.96 -0.86
N PHE A 15 69.66 -17.40 0.40
CA PHE A 15 68.57 -17.94 1.21
C PHE A 15 67.54 -16.85 1.56
N LYS A 16 67.99 -15.65 1.95
CA LYS A 16 67.09 -14.50 2.16
C LYS A 16 66.31 -14.15 0.89
N ALA A 17 66.95 -14.15 -0.28
CA ALA A 17 66.27 -13.91 -1.55
C ALA A 17 65.19 -14.97 -1.85
N ARG A 18 65.47 -16.25 -1.57
CA ARG A 18 64.48 -17.33 -1.71
C ARG A 18 63.30 -17.17 -0.76
N LEU A 19 63.55 -16.82 0.51
CA LEU A 19 62.47 -16.57 1.48
C LEU A 19 61.57 -15.41 1.07
N VAL A 20 62.14 -14.32 0.58
CA VAL A 20 61.34 -13.18 0.07
C VAL A 20 60.49 -13.60 -1.12
N SER A 21 61.05 -14.38 -2.06
CA SER A 21 60.29 -14.90 -3.19
C SER A 21 59.17 -15.84 -2.75
N TYR A 22 59.44 -16.75 -1.81
CA TYR A 22 58.46 -17.68 -1.26
C TYR A 22 57.33 -16.96 -0.53
N ASN A 23 57.66 -15.98 0.32
CA ASN A 23 56.66 -15.17 1.01
C ASN A 23 55.78 -14.39 0.02
N LYS A 24 56.37 -13.84 -1.05
CA LYS A 24 55.61 -13.15 -2.10
C LYS A 24 54.66 -14.08 -2.85
N GLU A 25 55.06 -15.33 -3.06
CA GLU A 25 54.21 -16.35 -3.68
C GLU A 25 53.09 -16.81 -2.75
N CYS A 26 53.38 -16.97 -1.45
CA CYS A 26 52.38 -17.26 -0.41
C CYS A 26 51.34 -16.14 -0.30
N GLU A 27 51.75 -14.87 -0.28
CA GLU A 27 50.83 -13.72 -0.28
C GLU A 27 49.93 -13.69 -1.52
N LYS A 28 50.46 -14.08 -2.68
CA LYS A 28 49.68 -14.15 -3.91
C LYS A 28 48.61 -15.25 -3.82
N LYS A 29 48.96 -16.43 -3.29
CA LYS A 29 48.02 -17.55 -3.09
C LYS A 29 46.91 -17.20 -2.07
N VAL A 30 47.25 -16.52 -0.99
CA VAL A 30 46.27 -16.05 0.01
C VAL A 30 45.27 -15.08 -0.63
N LYS A 31 45.74 -14.13 -1.45
CA LYS A 31 44.86 -13.20 -2.17
C LYS A 31 43.99 -13.90 -3.21
N GLU A 32 44.49 -14.96 -3.86
CA GLU A 32 43.72 -15.78 -4.79
C GLU A 32 42.62 -16.59 -4.07
N GLU A 33 42.89 -17.15 -2.88
CA GLU A 33 41.88 -17.81 -2.05
C GLU A 33 40.84 -16.84 -1.49
N GLU A 34 41.25 -15.65 -1.02
CA GLU A 34 40.33 -14.58 -0.60
C GLU A 34 39.43 -14.12 -1.75
N ALA A 35 39.99 -13.96 -2.96
CA ALA A 35 39.22 -13.61 -4.16
C ALA A 35 38.24 -14.72 -4.54
N MET A 36 38.63 -15.99 -4.42
CA MET A 36 37.76 -17.16 -4.63
C MET A 36 36.63 -17.25 -3.59
N MET A 37 36.91 -16.92 -2.33
CA MET A 37 35.91 -16.88 -1.27
C MET A 37 34.88 -15.76 -1.51
N LEU A 38 35.36 -14.59 -1.96
CA LEU A 38 34.50 -13.47 -2.35
C LEU A 38 33.62 -13.80 -3.57
N LEU A 39 34.19 -14.49 -4.57
CA LEU A 39 33.45 -14.90 -5.77
C LEU A 39 32.35 -15.92 -5.43
N ARG A 40 32.64 -16.89 -4.55
CA ARG A 40 31.66 -17.85 -4.04
C ARG A 40 30.52 -17.17 -3.29
N GLY A 41 30.83 -16.18 -2.44
CA GLY A 41 29.82 -15.37 -1.75
C GLY A 41 28.91 -14.62 -2.72
N LYS A 42 29.48 -14.00 -3.75
CA LYS A 42 28.70 -13.30 -4.79
C LYS A 42 27.76 -14.23 -5.58
N LEU A 43 28.20 -15.45 -5.91
CA LEU A 43 27.37 -16.41 -6.65
C LEU A 43 26.12 -16.84 -5.86
N VAL A 44 26.25 -17.02 -4.53
CA VAL A 44 25.13 -17.37 -3.64
C VAL A 44 24.16 -16.20 -3.47
N VAL A 45 24.67 -14.98 -3.36
CA VAL A 45 23.80 -13.78 -3.26
C VAL A 45 23.00 -13.58 -4.54
N LEU A 46 23.62 -13.72 -5.71
CA LEU A 46 22.93 -13.58 -7.00
C LEU A 46 21.83 -14.63 -7.20
N SER A 47 22.03 -15.88 -6.74
CA SER A 47 20.99 -16.90 -6.85
C SER A 47 19.81 -16.65 -5.90
N LEU A 48 20.08 -16.11 -4.70
CA LEU A 48 19.04 -15.72 -3.76
C LEU A 48 18.28 -14.48 -4.20
N GLU A 49 18.96 -13.48 -4.77
CA GLU A 49 18.33 -12.30 -5.36
C GLU A 49 17.40 -12.69 -6.53
N GLN A 50 17.84 -13.60 -7.40
CA GLN A 50 17.01 -14.13 -8.48
C GLN A 50 15.77 -14.88 -7.94
N TYR A 51 15.94 -15.66 -6.87
CA TYR A 51 14.84 -16.37 -6.22
C TYR A 51 13.82 -15.40 -5.60
N LEU A 52 14.30 -14.41 -4.84
CA LEU A 52 13.46 -13.36 -4.24
C LEU A 52 12.72 -12.55 -5.30
N GLN A 53 13.40 -12.16 -6.39
CA GLN A 53 12.78 -11.40 -7.46
C GLN A 53 11.66 -12.22 -8.14
N ASN A 54 11.85 -13.53 -8.29
CA ASN A 54 10.81 -14.40 -8.83
C ASN A 54 9.62 -14.56 -7.88
N GLU A 55 9.82 -14.64 -6.57
CA GLU A 55 8.72 -14.68 -5.60
C GLU A 55 7.95 -13.35 -5.56
N ILE A 56 8.64 -12.22 -5.58
CA ILE A 56 8.01 -10.89 -5.68
C ILE A 56 7.13 -10.80 -6.94
N ASN A 57 7.64 -11.24 -8.09
CA ASN A 57 6.88 -11.23 -9.34
C ASN A 57 5.63 -12.14 -9.28
N LYS A 58 5.67 -13.25 -8.53
CA LYS A 58 4.50 -14.12 -8.32
C LYS A 58 3.44 -13.44 -7.47
N VAL A 59 3.84 -12.76 -6.39
CA VAL A 59 2.94 -11.99 -5.52
C VAL A 59 2.28 -10.87 -6.31
N ASP A 60 3.05 -10.07 -7.07
CA ASP A 60 2.52 -9.00 -7.92
C ASP A 60 1.51 -9.50 -8.97
N SER A 61 1.75 -10.70 -9.53
CA SER A 61 0.85 -11.31 -10.52
C SER A 61 -0.46 -11.77 -9.87
N LEU A 62 -0.39 -12.31 -8.64
CA LEU A 62 -1.56 -12.70 -7.86
C LEU A 62 -2.36 -11.48 -7.39
N GLU A 63 -1.70 -10.43 -6.89
CA GLU A 63 -2.35 -9.17 -6.50
C GLU A 63 -3.05 -8.50 -7.68
N LYS A 64 -2.40 -8.41 -8.85
CA LYS A 64 -3.03 -7.90 -10.07
C LYS A 64 -4.25 -8.74 -10.48
N GLY A 65 -4.18 -10.06 -10.32
CA GLY A 65 -5.30 -10.96 -10.60
C GLY A 65 -6.49 -10.77 -9.64
N ILE A 66 -6.21 -10.61 -8.35
CA ILE A 66 -7.21 -10.35 -7.30
C ILE A 66 -7.86 -8.98 -7.53
N PHE A 67 -7.05 -7.94 -7.69
CA PHE A 67 -7.54 -6.57 -7.90
C PHE A 67 -8.30 -6.41 -9.22
N ALA A 68 -7.86 -7.08 -10.30
CA ALA A 68 -8.60 -7.07 -11.56
C ALA A 68 -9.92 -7.84 -11.49
N LYS A 69 -10.07 -8.79 -10.55
CA LYS A 69 -11.33 -9.51 -10.31
C LYS A 69 -12.29 -8.67 -9.48
N GLU A 70 -11.81 -8.09 -8.38
CA GLU A 70 -12.57 -7.15 -7.53
C GLU A 70 -13.04 -5.94 -8.34
N LEU A 71 -12.17 -5.32 -9.14
CA LEU A 71 -12.53 -4.18 -9.98
C LEU A 71 -13.57 -4.55 -11.05
N LYS A 72 -13.53 -5.76 -11.60
CA LYS A 72 -14.54 -6.23 -12.57
C LYS A 72 -15.89 -6.46 -11.89
N ASP A 73 -15.90 -7.06 -10.72
CA ASP A 73 -17.11 -7.30 -9.95
C ASP A 73 -17.76 -5.97 -9.52
N ASP A 74 -16.95 -4.98 -9.12
CA ASP A 74 -17.41 -3.63 -8.80
C ASP A 74 -17.92 -2.88 -10.05
N ILE A 75 -17.23 -2.96 -11.20
CA ILE A 75 -17.70 -2.36 -12.46
C ILE A 75 -19.02 -3.01 -12.91
N VAL A 76 -19.17 -4.32 -12.80
CA VAL A 76 -20.41 -5.04 -13.11
C VAL A 76 -21.55 -4.62 -12.19
N ARG A 77 -21.24 -4.34 -10.92
CA ARG A 77 -22.21 -3.87 -9.92
C ARG A 77 -22.62 -2.41 -10.14
N ILE A 78 -21.68 -1.54 -10.54
CA ILE A 78 -21.92 -0.13 -10.87
C ILE A 78 -22.65 0.02 -12.22
N ALA A 79 -22.38 -0.85 -13.20
CA ALA A 79 -22.93 -0.78 -14.55
C ALA A 79 -24.39 -1.25 -14.68
N LYS A 80 -25.04 -1.74 -13.61
CA LYS A 80 -26.49 -1.98 -13.60
C LYS A 80 -27.21 -0.70 -13.19
N PRO A 81 -27.93 -0.01 -14.11
CA PRO A 81 -28.69 1.18 -13.76
C PRO A 81 -29.96 0.73 -13.02
N GLY A 82 -29.91 0.87 -11.70
CA GLY A 82 -30.96 0.46 -10.79
C GLY A 82 -30.30 -0.06 -9.53
N TYR A 83 -30.40 0.73 -8.46
CA TYR A 83 -30.07 0.38 -7.08
C TYR A 83 -29.93 -1.13 -6.90
N ALA A 84 -28.77 -1.61 -6.43
CA ALA A 84 -28.52 -3.02 -6.17
C ALA A 84 -29.76 -3.61 -5.47
N GLN A 85 -30.60 -4.32 -6.23
CA GLN A 85 -31.84 -4.84 -5.69
C GLN A 85 -31.41 -5.83 -4.63
N ALA A 86 -31.85 -5.60 -3.39
CA ALA A 86 -31.66 -6.56 -2.33
C ALA A 86 -32.23 -7.89 -2.84
N GLN A 87 -31.38 -8.92 -2.87
CA GLN A 87 -31.80 -10.26 -3.29
C GLN A 87 -32.79 -10.86 -2.29
N ASP A 88 -32.72 -10.38 -1.05
CA ASP A 88 -33.60 -10.77 0.04
C ASP A 88 -34.84 -9.86 0.11
N PRO A 89 -36.01 -10.43 0.46
CA PRO A 89 -37.16 -9.63 0.84
C PRO A 89 -36.84 -8.79 2.09
N LEU A 90 -37.24 -7.51 2.08
CA LEU A 90 -36.89 -6.53 3.12
C LEU A 90 -38.07 -6.16 4.01
N THR A 91 -37.82 -5.92 5.29
CA THR A 91 -38.78 -5.35 6.25
C THR A 91 -38.40 -3.91 6.55
N LYS A 92 -39.37 -3.00 6.48
CA LYS A 92 -39.23 -1.61 6.95
C LYS A 92 -39.27 -1.59 8.48
N ILE A 93 -38.24 -1.02 9.10
CA ILE A 93 -38.15 -0.74 10.54
C ILE A 93 -37.99 0.76 10.74
N ASN A 94 -38.47 1.29 11.87
CA ASN A 94 -38.23 2.68 12.28
C ASN A 94 -37.14 2.71 13.35
N LEU A 95 -36.08 3.48 13.12
CA LEU A 95 -35.00 3.71 14.08
C LEU A 95 -35.26 4.92 14.99
N GLY A 96 -36.21 5.78 14.63
CA GLY A 96 -36.58 6.97 15.40
C GLY A 96 -37.34 6.66 16.69
N ASP A 97 -37.37 7.66 17.57
CA ASP A 97 -38.17 7.64 18.80
C ASP A 97 -39.63 8.03 18.51
N GLU A 98 -40.48 8.11 19.54
CA GLU A 98 -41.88 8.49 19.38
C GLU A 98 -42.02 9.88 18.72
N GLY A 99 -42.42 9.89 17.44
CA GLY A 99 -42.61 11.11 16.65
C GLY A 99 -41.59 11.31 15.51
N GLU A 100 -40.53 10.52 15.46
CA GLU A 100 -39.52 10.56 14.38
C GLU A 100 -39.70 9.37 13.43
N ASP A 101 -39.90 9.61 12.13
CA ASP A 101 -39.93 8.56 11.09
C ASP A 101 -38.55 8.48 10.42
N LEU A 102 -37.68 7.62 10.94
CA LEU A 102 -36.34 7.34 10.42
C LEU A 102 -36.31 5.90 9.88
N PRO A 103 -36.81 5.68 8.65
CA PRO A 103 -37.03 4.35 8.13
C PRO A 103 -35.73 3.69 7.64
N THR A 104 -35.52 2.43 8.02
CA THR A 104 -34.44 1.59 7.49
C THR A 104 -35.01 0.23 7.08
N PHE A 105 -34.28 -0.50 6.24
CA PHE A 105 -34.68 -1.81 5.75
C PHE A 105 -33.69 -2.87 6.19
N ILE A 106 -34.21 -3.98 6.72
CA ILE A 106 -33.42 -5.16 7.09
C ILE A 106 -34.01 -6.40 6.41
N SER A 107 -33.22 -7.46 6.22
CA SER A 107 -33.70 -8.69 5.58
C SER A 107 -34.78 -9.39 6.41
N GLN A 108 -35.88 -9.78 5.76
CA GLN A 108 -36.96 -10.60 6.33
C GLN A 108 -36.49 -12.01 6.71
N LEU A 109 -35.39 -12.48 6.10
CA LEU A 109 -34.88 -13.84 6.28
C LEU A 109 -34.04 -14.00 7.55
N LEU A 110 -33.82 -12.91 8.31
CA LEU A 110 -33.05 -12.96 9.54
C LEU A 110 -33.80 -13.68 10.66
N ASN A 111 -33.09 -14.54 11.39
CA ASN A 111 -33.59 -15.14 12.63
C ASN A 111 -34.00 -14.05 13.62
N LYS A 112 -35.10 -14.28 14.36
CA LYS A 112 -35.66 -13.29 15.31
C LYS A 112 -34.61 -12.76 16.31
N GLU A 113 -33.81 -13.64 16.90
CA GLU A 113 -32.76 -13.23 17.84
C GLU A 113 -31.70 -12.32 17.22
N VAL A 114 -31.31 -12.59 15.97
CA VAL A 114 -30.34 -11.77 15.23
C VAL A 114 -30.97 -10.46 14.81
N ASN A 115 -32.24 -10.49 14.39
CA ASN A 115 -33.03 -9.34 14.01
C ASN A 115 -33.14 -8.35 15.17
N ASP A 116 -33.52 -8.81 16.36
CA ASP A 116 -33.68 -7.96 17.56
C ASP A 116 -32.33 -7.32 17.98
N LYS A 117 -31.22 -8.08 17.92
CA LYS A 117 -29.87 -7.56 18.17
C LYS A 117 -29.46 -6.51 17.14
N LEU A 118 -29.73 -6.76 15.86
CA LEU A 118 -29.41 -5.83 14.78
C LEU A 118 -30.21 -4.53 14.92
N ILE A 119 -31.52 -4.59 15.18
CA ILE A 119 -32.35 -3.40 15.41
C ILE A 119 -31.80 -2.59 16.58
N SER A 120 -31.42 -3.25 17.68
CA SER A 120 -30.86 -2.58 18.84
C SER A 120 -29.57 -1.83 18.50
N LEU A 121 -28.67 -2.46 17.75
CA LEU A 121 -27.43 -1.84 17.27
C LEU A 121 -27.70 -0.66 16.32
N LEU A 122 -28.62 -0.82 15.38
CA LEU A 122 -28.97 0.27 14.45
C LEU A 122 -29.56 1.48 15.17
N LYS A 123 -30.31 1.27 16.25
CA LYS A 123 -30.81 2.36 17.11
C LYS A 123 -29.70 3.03 17.93
N GLU A 124 -28.72 2.26 18.41
CA GLU A 124 -27.57 2.79 19.13
C GLU A 124 -26.74 3.75 18.26
N TYR A 125 -26.55 3.42 16.99
CA TYR A 125 -25.79 4.22 16.02
C TYR A 125 -26.69 5.00 15.06
N LYS A 126 -27.86 5.46 15.53
CA LYS A 126 -28.83 6.19 14.68
C LYS A 126 -28.24 7.48 14.09
N ASP A 127 -27.27 8.09 14.76
CA ASP A 127 -26.55 9.31 14.40
C ASP A 127 -25.54 9.13 13.25
N CYS A 128 -25.17 7.89 12.92
CA CYS A 128 -24.27 7.58 11.82
C CYS A 128 -24.97 7.57 10.45
N PHE A 129 -26.30 7.60 10.42
CA PHE A 129 -27.11 7.60 9.21
C PHE A 129 -27.64 8.99 8.89
N SER A 130 -27.98 9.22 7.62
CA SER A 130 -28.59 10.46 7.17
C SER A 130 -29.75 10.13 6.24
N TRP A 131 -30.96 10.52 6.64
CA TRP A 131 -32.17 10.32 5.85
C TRP A 131 -32.46 11.50 4.93
N ASP A 132 -32.07 12.70 5.37
CA ASP A 132 -32.12 13.93 4.61
C ASP A 132 -30.71 14.51 4.42
N TYR A 133 -30.53 15.30 3.36
CA TYR A 133 -29.26 15.98 3.09
C TYR A 133 -28.81 16.89 4.25
N GLU A 134 -29.76 17.52 4.94
CA GLU A 134 -29.48 18.37 6.10
C GLU A 134 -28.89 17.60 7.28
N GLN A 135 -29.17 16.29 7.38
CA GLN A 135 -28.69 15.42 8.46
C GLN A 135 -27.30 14.84 8.18
N MET A 136 -26.71 15.12 7.02
CA MET A 136 -25.33 14.74 6.70
C MET A 136 -24.34 15.67 7.39
N PHE A 137 -24.31 15.63 8.71
CA PHE A 137 -23.29 16.33 9.48
C PHE A 137 -21.94 15.67 9.20
N GLY A 138 -21.04 16.40 8.53
CA GLY A 138 -19.68 15.94 8.30
C GLY A 138 -18.93 15.69 9.61
N LEU A 139 -17.76 15.05 9.52
CA LEU A 139 -16.90 14.85 10.68
C LEU A 139 -16.54 16.19 11.36
N ASP A 140 -16.44 16.18 12.69
CA ASP A 140 -15.95 17.34 13.42
C ASP A 140 -14.54 17.72 12.88
N ARG A 141 -14.36 19.00 12.58
CA ARG A 141 -13.09 19.54 12.08
C ARG A 141 -11.96 19.33 13.09
N ASN A 142 -12.26 19.21 14.39
CA ASN A 142 -11.27 18.88 15.41
C ASN A 142 -10.76 17.43 15.29
N VAL A 143 -11.60 16.51 14.78
CA VAL A 143 -11.26 15.10 14.62
C VAL A 143 -10.51 14.88 13.30
N LEU A 144 -11.01 15.48 12.22
CA LEU A 144 -10.41 15.33 10.90
C LEU A 144 -10.60 16.60 10.07
N GLU A 145 -9.50 17.31 9.81
CA GLU A 145 -9.45 18.41 8.86
C GLU A 145 -8.43 18.08 7.78
N HIS A 146 -8.86 18.09 6.52
CA HIS A 146 -7.94 18.02 5.40
C HIS A 146 -7.33 19.41 5.16
N ARG A 147 -6.00 19.51 5.26
CA ARG A 147 -5.26 20.74 4.95
C ARG A 147 -4.61 20.62 3.58
N LEU A 148 -5.00 21.51 2.67
CA LEU A 148 -4.31 21.69 1.39
C LEU A 148 -3.16 22.69 1.59
N PRO A 149 -1.90 22.25 1.64
CA PRO A 149 -0.78 23.16 1.80
C PRO A 149 -0.68 24.10 0.59
N THR A 150 -0.71 25.40 0.83
CA THR A 150 -0.53 26.44 -0.19
C THR A 150 0.86 27.06 -0.06
N LYS A 151 1.40 27.55 -1.18
CA LYS A 151 2.67 28.27 -1.17
C LYS A 151 2.45 29.65 -0.53
N PRO A 152 3.21 30.06 0.50
CA PRO A 152 2.99 31.31 1.22
C PRO A 152 3.20 32.56 0.34
N SER A 153 3.97 32.42 -0.74
CA SER A 153 4.24 33.49 -1.71
C SER A 153 3.13 33.66 -2.77
N PHE A 154 2.06 32.87 -2.72
CA PHE A 154 1.03 32.86 -3.75
C PHE A 154 -0.27 33.48 -3.23
N ASN A 155 -0.77 34.49 -3.93
CA ASN A 155 -2.01 35.18 -3.57
C ASN A 155 -3.24 34.42 -4.12
N PRO A 156 -4.37 34.39 -3.37
CA PRO A 156 -5.61 33.83 -3.88
C PRO A 156 -6.05 34.51 -5.19
N HIS A 157 -6.47 33.73 -6.18
CA HIS A 157 -6.94 34.23 -7.46
C HIS A 157 -8.42 33.92 -7.67
N LYS A 158 -9.25 34.96 -7.80
CA LYS A 158 -10.68 34.82 -8.10
C LYS A 158 -10.89 34.58 -9.58
N GLN A 159 -11.18 33.33 -9.97
CA GLN A 159 -11.53 33.00 -11.35
C GLN A 159 -12.94 33.52 -11.72
N PRO A 160 -13.15 34.05 -12.93
CA PRO A 160 -14.47 34.45 -13.37
C PRO A 160 -15.38 33.22 -13.52
N PRO A 161 -16.68 33.34 -13.16
CA PRO A 161 -17.63 32.22 -13.31
C PRO A 161 -17.70 31.75 -14.77
N ARG A 162 -17.73 30.44 -14.98
CA ARG A 162 -18.00 29.87 -16.31
C ARG A 162 -19.48 30.07 -16.66
N ARG A 163 -19.76 30.36 -17.94
CA ARG A 163 -21.13 30.42 -18.45
C ARG A 163 -21.64 28.98 -18.62
N PHE A 164 -22.76 28.67 -18.00
CA PHE A 164 -23.48 27.40 -18.20
C PHE A 164 -24.52 27.54 -19.31
N ALA A 165 -24.86 26.43 -19.95
CA ALA A 165 -25.93 26.40 -20.94
C ALA A 165 -27.30 26.63 -20.26
N PRO A 166 -28.25 27.34 -20.91
CA PRO A 166 -29.53 27.70 -20.30
C PRO A 166 -30.37 26.52 -19.80
N ASN A 167 -30.23 25.35 -20.41
CA ASN A 167 -30.92 24.12 -20.02
C ASN A 167 -30.35 23.45 -18.77
N VAL A 168 -29.07 23.70 -18.44
CA VAL A 168 -28.39 23.09 -17.28
C VAL A 168 -28.52 23.98 -16.03
N LEU A 169 -28.67 25.29 -16.22
CA LEU A 169 -28.82 26.25 -15.12
C LEU A 169 -29.95 25.92 -14.12
N PRO A 170 -31.15 25.47 -14.54
CA PRO A 170 -32.22 25.10 -13.60
C PRO A 170 -31.84 23.91 -12.73
N GLU A 171 -31.17 22.91 -13.29
CA GLU A 171 -30.75 21.71 -12.55
C GLU A 171 -29.65 22.05 -11.54
N VAL A 172 -28.66 22.84 -11.95
CA VAL A 172 -27.59 23.33 -11.06
C VAL A 172 -28.17 24.14 -9.92
N LYS A 173 -29.16 25.01 -10.18
CA LYS A 173 -29.82 25.77 -9.10
C LYS A 173 -30.53 24.85 -8.11
N LYS A 174 -31.27 23.87 -8.61
CA LYS A 174 -31.98 22.90 -7.79
C LYS A 174 -31.05 22.05 -6.90
N GLU A 175 -29.85 21.73 -7.37
CA GLU A 175 -28.86 20.97 -6.58
C GLU A 175 -28.20 21.83 -5.48
N ASN A 176 -28.11 23.15 -5.69
CA ASN A 176 -27.45 24.07 -4.76
C ASN A 176 -28.43 24.84 -3.84
N GLU A 177 -29.74 24.56 -3.95
CA GLU A 177 -30.80 25.06 -3.07
C GLU A 177 -31.06 24.05 -1.95
#